data_AF-A0A8X6IAG0-F1
#
_entry.id   AF-A0A8X6IAG0-F1
#
_cell.length_a   1.000
_cell.length_b   1.000
_cell.length_c   1.000
_cell.angle_alpha   90.00
_cell.angle_beta   90.00
_cell.angle_gamma   90.00
#
_symmetry.space_group_name_H-M   'P 1'
#
loop_
_entity.id
_entity.type
_entity.pdbx_description
1 polymer ?
#
loop_
_entity_poly.entity_id
_entity_poly.type
_entity_poly.pdbx_seq_one_letter_code
_entity_poly.pdbx_strand_id
1 'polypeptide(L)'
;MGTEDEDVGQAESDYLSNEMDNGSISESSVEDIPLSKKVKLSSKLKKGHPKDSAQARERYVDEMDLTKTLCFCYLGLLYTGDNILLSDILRLVNERKIPYLDAAKCIQSSLELQFNDFLIFTKKKAPDMLQISLMSARLIDFLELPKFKHRSLMPIVYCFVTDLNLPGKTKAFIL
;
A
#
# COMPACT_ATOMS: atom_id res chain seq x y z
N MET A 1 -27.35 -1.68 63.45
CA MET A 1 -27.89 -2.87 64.13
C MET A 1 -28.00 -3.94 63.06
N GLY A 2 -27.17 -4.99 63.13
CA GLY A 2 -26.92 -5.89 61.99
C GLY A 2 -25.43 -6.05 61.71
N THR A 3 -24.76 -6.73 62.62
CA THR A 3 -23.53 -7.52 62.42
C THR A 3 -23.93 -8.85 61.71
N GLU A 4 -23.07 -9.76 61.24
CA GLU A 4 -21.66 -10.14 61.47
C GLU A 4 -21.04 -10.63 60.13
N ASP A 5 -19.69 -10.62 60.04
CA ASP A 5 -18.72 -11.62 59.49
C ASP A 5 -18.96 -12.34 58.13
N GLU A 6 -17.99 -12.85 57.36
CA GLU A 6 -16.56 -13.22 57.49
C GLU A 6 -15.83 -12.81 56.18
N ASP A 7 -14.55 -13.09 55.91
CA ASP A 7 -13.22 -12.91 56.54
C ASP A 7 -12.18 -13.47 55.53
N VAL A 8 -10.96 -12.93 55.57
CA VAL A 8 -9.66 -13.42 55.03
C VAL A 8 -9.56 -14.36 53.80
N GLY A 9 -8.70 -13.96 52.86
CA GLY A 9 -8.02 -14.83 51.89
C GLY A 9 -6.82 -14.10 51.25
N GLN A 10 -5.59 -14.35 51.74
CA GLN A 10 -4.39 -13.55 51.48
C GLN A 10 -3.18 -14.44 51.12
N ALA A 11 -2.20 -13.90 50.37
CA ALA A 11 -0.99 -14.58 49.86
C ALA A 11 -1.30 -15.69 48.80
N GLU A 12 -0.42 -16.18 47.91
CA GLU A 12 0.99 -15.94 47.50
C GLU A 12 1.13 -16.49 46.03
N SER A 13 2.23 -16.45 45.25
CA SER A 13 3.64 -16.07 45.47
C SER A 13 4.34 -15.56 44.17
N ASP A 14 5.57 -15.10 44.35
CA ASP A 14 6.69 -14.91 43.42
C ASP A 14 6.78 -15.81 42.17
N TYR A 15 7.26 -15.22 41.06
CA TYR A 15 8.11 -15.92 40.08
C TYR A 15 9.31 -15.06 39.64
N LEU A 16 10.47 -15.72 39.58
CA LEU A 16 11.80 -15.11 39.54
C LEU A 16 12.22 -14.51 38.18
N SER A 17 13.17 -13.59 38.26
CA SER A 17 14.09 -13.22 37.18
C SER A 17 14.90 -14.42 36.68
N ASN A 18 15.39 -14.34 35.43
CA ASN A 18 16.61 -15.05 35.03
C ASN A 18 17.35 -14.28 33.93
N GLU A 19 18.66 -14.13 34.12
CA GLU A 19 19.58 -13.56 33.15
C GLU A 19 20.26 -14.65 32.31
N MET A 20 20.75 -14.25 31.12
CA MET A 20 21.84 -14.81 30.32
C MET A 20 22.05 -16.34 30.23
N ASP A 21 22.01 -16.87 29.01
CA ASP A 21 22.87 -17.99 28.59
C ASP A 21 23.62 -17.62 27.30
N ASN A 22 24.83 -18.16 27.15
CA ASN A 22 25.87 -17.71 26.22
C ASN A 22 26.48 -18.93 25.50
N GLY A 23 25.77 -19.47 24.52
CA GLY A 23 26.10 -20.72 23.84
C GLY A 23 26.85 -20.56 22.51
N SER A 24 28.15 -20.84 22.51
CA SER A 24 28.95 -20.97 21.28
C SER A 24 28.82 -22.37 20.66
N ILE A 25 28.59 -22.50 19.36
CA ILE A 25 28.81 -23.75 18.60
C ILE A 25 29.59 -23.46 17.31
N SER A 26 30.57 -24.31 17.05
CA SER A 26 31.60 -24.20 16.01
C SER A 26 31.24 -24.88 14.68
N GLU A 27 32.14 -24.70 13.71
CA GLU A 27 32.09 -25.13 12.30
C GLU A 27 31.81 -26.63 12.05
N SER A 28 31.11 -26.92 10.94
CA SER A 28 31.55 -27.98 10.00
C SER A 28 30.99 -27.79 8.57
N SER A 29 31.92 -27.56 7.64
CA SER A 29 31.99 -27.88 6.19
C SER A 29 31.07 -29.00 5.63
N VAL A 30 30.78 -29.17 4.33
CA VAL A 30 31.02 -28.51 3.00
C VAL A 30 30.01 -29.19 2.02
N GLU A 31 29.53 -28.59 0.92
CA GLU A 31 29.92 -28.95 -0.47
C GLU A 31 29.52 -27.85 -1.50
N ASP A 32 30.55 -27.35 -2.16
CA ASP A 32 30.70 -26.70 -3.47
C ASP A 32 29.51 -26.45 -4.44
N ILE A 33 29.42 -25.19 -4.90
CA ILE A 33 28.83 -24.81 -6.21
C ILE A 33 29.82 -23.86 -6.93
N PRO A 34 30.24 -24.14 -8.19
CA PRO A 34 31.46 -23.55 -8.74
C PRO A 34 31.34 -22.10 -9.25
N LEU A 35 32.31 -21.28 -8.85
CA LEU A 35 32.50 -19.90 -9.28
C LEU A 35 33.27 -19.82 -10.62
N SER A 36 32.65 -19.34 -11.71
CA SER A 36 33.36 -18.63 -12.78
C SER A 36 32.47 -18.02 -13.87
N LYS A 37 32.37 -16.67 -13.86
CA LYS A 37 32.40 -15.81 -15.07
C LYS A 37 32.61 -14.34 -14.66
N LYS A 38 33.87 -13.91 -14.55
CA LYS A 38 34.24 -12.50 -14.34
C LYS A 38 33.92 -11.67 -15.59
N VAL A 39 32.79 -10.97 -15.59
CA VAL A 39 32.52 -9.92 -16.59
C VAL A 39 33.29 -8.66 -16.19
N LYS A 40 34.19 -8.20 -17.07
CA LYS A 40 35.00 -6.99 -16.84
C LYS A 40 34.15 -5.74 -17.05
N LEU A 41 33.70 -5.09 -15.97
CA LEU A 41 33.03 -3.80 -16.04
C LEU A 41 34.07 -2.67 -16.04
N SER A 42 34.23 -1.97 -17.17
CA SER A 42 35.23 -0.90 -17.35
C SER A 42 34.61 0.50 -17.22
N SER A 43 34.41 0.96 -15.99
CA SER A 43 33.85 2.28 -15.70
C SER A 43 34.84 3.42 -16.00
N LYS A 44 34.88 3.90 -17.25
CA LYS A 44 35.60 5.13 -17.62
C LYS A 44 34.85 6.38 -17.13
N LEU A 45 35.27 6.91 -15.97
CA LEU A 45 34.87 8.24 -15.52
C LEU A 45 35.40 9.32 -16.47
N LYS A 46 34.53 9.92 -17.28
CA LYS A 46 34.81 11.18 -18.00
C LYS A 46 34.19 12.34 -17.24
N LYS A 47 35.02 13.25 -16.74
CA LYS A 47 34.57 14.56 -16.24
C LYS A 47 34.24 15.46 -17.44
N GLY A 48 33.07 16.08 -17.43
CA GLY A 48 32.67 17.16 -18.35
C GLY A 48 32.22 18.38 -17.56
N HIS A 49 32.64 19.57 -17.98
CA HIS A 49 32.20 20.84 -17.39
C HIS A 49 30.75 21.18 -17.80
N PRO A 50 29.98 21.89 -16.95
CA PRO A 50 28.61 22.25 -17.25
C PRO A 50 28.54 23.37 -18.29
N LYS A 51 27.65 23.23 -19.27
CA LYS A 51 27.16 24.31 -20.12
C LYS A 51 25.64 24.18 -20.31
N ASP A 52 24.94 25.27 -20.04
CA ASP A 52 23.65 25.65 -20.63
C ASP A 52 22.44 24.74 -20.30
N SER A 53 22.19 24.54 -19.01
CA SER A 53 21.09 23.71 -18.46
C SER A 53 19.68 24.36 -18.48
N ALA A 54 19.31 25.02 -19.58
CA ALA A 54 17.94 25.52 -19.80
C ALA A 54 17.15 24.66 -20.81
N GLN A 55 17.85 23.96 -21.72
CA GLN A 55 17.23 23.23 -22.84
C GLN A 55 17.30 21.71 -22.70
N ALA A 56 18.03 21.21 -21.70
CA ALA A 56 18.10 19.79 -21.34
C ALA A 56 17.20 19.44 -20.14
N ARG A 57 15.92 19.85 -20.19
CA ARG A 57 14.87 19.06 -19.54
C ARG A 57 14.67 17.80 -20.38
N GLU A 58 15.59 16.86 -20.18
CA GLU A 58 15.44 15.47 -20.58
C GLU A 58 14.02 15.04 -20.21
N ARG A 59 13.25 14.58 -21.20
CA ARG A 59 11.85 14.19 -21.00
C ARG A 59 11.86 12.89 -20.20
N TYR A 60 11.95 13.01 -18.88
CA TYR A 60 11.82 11.89 -17.96
C TYR A 60 10.44 11.27 -18.18
N VAL A 61 10.42 10.11 -18.83
CA VAL A 61 9.22 9.30 -19.02
C VAL A 61 8.98 8.60 -17.69
N ASP A 62 8.01 9.09 -16.92
CA ASP A 62 7.58 8.43 -15.69
C ASP A 62 6.92 7.10 -16.05
N GLU A 63 7.46 6.00 -15.52
CA GLU A 63 7.04 4.64 -15.86
C GLU A 63 5.66 4.32 -15.25
N MET A 64 4.86 3.50 -15.93
CA MET A 64 3.58 3.05 -15.37
C MET A 64 3.84 2.04 -14.24
N ASP A 65 3.20 2.25 -13.09
CA ASP A 65 3.23 1.30 -11.98
C ASP A 65 1.82 1.01 -11.46
N LEU A 66 1.64 -0.10 -10.72
CA LEU A 66 0.32 -0.50 -10.20
C LEU A 66 -0.39 0.57 -9.37
N THR A 67 0.35 1.46 -8.70
CA THR A 67 -0.23 2.61 -7.98
C THR A 67 -0.88 3.57 -8.95
N LYS A 68 -0.17 3.93 -10.02
CA LYS A 68 -0.70 4.79 -11.09
C LYS A 68 -1.90 4.13 -11.75
N THR A 69 -1.81 2.84 -12.12
CA THR A 69 -2.95 2.07 -12.66
C THR A 69 -4.17 2.10 -11.74
N LEU A 70 -3.99 1.88 -10.43
CA LEU A 70 -5.08 1.96 -9.46
C LEU A 70 -5.67 3.38 -9.35
N CYS A 71 -4.82 4.42 -9.42
CA CYS A 71 -5.25 5.81 -9.46
C CYS A 71 -6.04 6.12 -10.74
N PHE A 72 -5.65 5.57 -11.90
CA PHE A 72 -6.42 5.66 -13.14
C PHE A 72 -7.80 5.01 -13.01
N CYS A 73 -7.90 3.82 -12.41
CA CYS A 73 -9.19 3.18 -12.13
C CYS A 73 -10.06 4.04 -11.20
N TYR A 74 -9.49 4.56 -10.11
CA TYR A 74 -10.21 5.44 -9.17
C TYR A 74 -10.68 6.74 -9.83
N LEU A 75 -9.80 7.41 -10.60
CA LEU A 75 -10.16 8.61 -11.36
C LEU A 75 -11.25 8.29 -12.40
N GLY A 76 -11.15 7.16 -13.10
CA GLY A 76 -12.18 6.70 -14.04
C GLY A 76 -13.56 6.63 -13.40
N LEU A 77 -13.67 5.94 -12.26
CA LEU A 77 -14.91 5.84 -11.46
C LEU A 77 -15.39 7.20 -10.94
N LEU A 78 -14.47 8.10 -10.57
CA LEU A 78 -14.83 9.48 -10.26
C LEU A 78 -15.36 10.24 -11.48
N TYR A 79 -14.86 10.02 -12.70
CA TYR A 79 -15.34 10.74 -13.89
C TYR A 79 -16.60 10.14 -14.53
N THR A 80 -16.86 8.83 -14.38
CA THR A 80 -18.12 8.17 -14.79
C THR A 80 -19.32 8.60 -13.96
N GLY A 81 -19.09 9.11 -12.73
CA GLY A 81 -20.14 9.57 -11.83
C GLY A 81 -20.40 8.64 -10.65
N ASP A 82 -19.67 7.53 -10.53
CA ASP A 82 -19.87 6.54 -9.47
C ASP A 82 -19.62 7.14 -8.08
N ASN A 83 -20.44 6.73 -7.11
CA ASN A 83 -20.34 7.15 -5.72
C ASN A 83 -19.31 6.30 -4.95
N ILE A 84 -18.06 6.28 -5.42
CA ILE A 84 -16.99 5.51 -4.79
C ILE A 84 -16.09 6.39 -3.91
N LEU A 85 -15.83 5.94 -2.69
CA LEU A 85 -14.85 6.58 -1.81
C LEU A 85 -13.46 6.01 -2.04
N LEU A 86 -12.45 6.79 -1.68
CA LEU A 86 -11.07 6.30 -1.67
C LEU A 86 -10.88 5.14 -0.68
N SER A 87 -11.64 5.12 0.43
CA SER A 87 -11.70 3.98 1.36
C SER A 87 -12.20 2.69 0.69
N ASP A 88 -13.10 2.78 -0.30
CA ASP A 88 -13.59 1.61 -1.03
C ASP A 88 -12.51 1.01 -1.93
N ILE A 89 -11.73 1.84 -2.63
CA ILE A 89 -10.57 1.38 -3.42
C ILE A 89 -9.60 0.61 -2.52
N LEU A 90 -9.26 1.14 -1.34
CA LEU A 90 -8.36 0.49 -0.39
C LEU A 90 -8.97 -0.81 0.16
N ARG A 91 -10.27 -0.81 0.48
CA ARG A 91 -11.01 -2.01 0.88
C ARG A 91 -10.96 -3.10 -0.21
N LEU A 92 -11.25 -2.77 -1.46
CA LEU A 92 -11.21 -3.70 -2.59
C LEU A 92 -9.81 -4.29 -2.83
N VAL A 93 -8.75 -3.51 -2.62
CA VAL A 93 -7.36 -3.99 -2.68
C VAL A 93 -7.06 -4.96 -1.53
N ASN A 94 -7.42 -4.60 -0.30
CA ASN A 94 -7.18 -5.44 0.88
C ASN A 94 -7.99 -6.76 0.84
N GLU A 95 -9.24 -6.70 0.38
CA GLU A 95 -10.13 -7.86 0.16
C GLU A 95 -9.75 -8.70 -1.09
N ARG A 96 -8.65 -8.37 -1.78
CA ARG A 96 -8.15 -9.07 -2.99
C ARG A 96 -9.13 -9.08 -4.17
N LYS A 97 -10.11 -8.17 -4.19
CA LYS A 97 -11.06 -7.99 -5.30
C LYS A 97 -10.45 -7.25 -6.49
N ILE A 98 -9.37 -6.49 -6.28
CA ILE A 98 -8.56 -5.87 -7.34
C ILE A 98 -7.16 -6.49 -7.32
N PRO A 99 -6.61 -6.92 -8.49
CA PRO A 99 -5.25 -7.46 -8.59
C PRO A 99 -4.19 -6.36 -8.48
N TYR A 100 -3.99 -5.88 -7.26
CA TYR A 100 -2.89 -4.97 -6.89
C TYR A 100 -1.82 -5.70 -6.06
N LEU A 101 -2.25 -6.53 -5.11
CA LEU A 101 -1.36 -7.27 -4.22
C LEU A 101 -0.97 -8.61 -4.84
N ASP A 102 0.32 -8.76 -5.16
CA ASP A 102 0.89 -9.94 -5.82
C ASP A 102 0.26 -10.24 -7.19
N ALA A 103 -0.09 -9.17 -7.92
CA ALA A 103 -0.79 -9.18 -9.20
C ALA A 103 -0.13 -10.05 -10.28
N ALA A 104 1.17 -10.30 -10.17
CA ALA A 104 1.90 -11.24 -11.03
C ALA A 104 1.25 -12.64 -11.10
N LYS A 105 0.56 -13.07 -10.03
CA LYS A 105 -0.20 -14.34 -10.00
C LYS A 105 -1.47 -14.34 -10.86
N CYS A 106 -2.01 -13.17 -11.19
CA CYS A 106 -3.20 -13.02 -12.02
C CYS A 106 -2.87 -12.86 -13.51
N ILE A 107 -1.58 -12.69 -13.83
CA ILE A 107 -1.10 -12.58 -15.22
C ILE A 107 -1.06 -13.97 -15.85
N GLN A 108 -1.54 -14.07 -17.09
CA GLN A 108 -1.62 -15.35 -17.81
C GLN A 108 -0.24 -15.93 -18.05
N SER A 109 -0.10 -17.25 -17.96
CA SER A 109 1.18 -17.96 -18.17
C SER A 109 1.77 -17.82 -19.58
N SER A 110 1.02 -17.26 -20.53
CA SER A 110 1.46 -16.92 -21.88
C SER A 110 2.16 -15.56 -22.00
N LEU A 111 2.18 -14.75 -20.93
CA LEU A 111 2.86 -13.45 -20.89
C LEU A 111 4.26 -13.60 -20.29
N GLU A 112 5.28 -13.42 -21.13
CA GLU A 112 6.68 -13.33 -20.71
C GLU A 112 6.95 -11.95 -20.09
N LEU A 113 6.83 -11.85 -18.76
CA LEU A 113 7.19 -10.65 -18.01
C LEU A 113 8.71 -10.51 -17.93
N GLN A 114 9.23 -9.32 -18.23
CA GLN A 114 10.65 -9.03 -17.95
C GLN A 114 10.84 -8.85 -16.43
N PHE A 115 12.09 -8.96 -15.97
CA PHE A 115 12.41 -8.85 -14.54
C PHE A 115 11.90 -7.55 -13.91
N ASN A 116 11.98 -6.43 -14.64
CA ASN A 116 11.50 -5.13 -14.17
C ASN A 116 9.97 -5.12 -14.02
N ASP A 117 9.23 -5.68 -14.99
CA ASP A 117 7.77 -5.80 -14.92
C ASP A 117 7.35 -6.63 -13.70
N PHE A 118 8.06 -7.74 -13.44
CA PHE A 118 7.78 -8.60 -12.29
C PHE A 118 7.89 -7.85 -10.96
N LEU A 119 8.85 -6.93 -10.81
CA LEU A 119 8.97 -6.05 -9.63
C LEU A 119 7.80 -5.07 -9.49
N ILE A 120 7.25 -4.58 -10.61
CA ILE A 120 6.05 -3.73 -10.62
C ILE A 120 4.83 -4.55 -10.16
N PHE A 121 4.69 -5.79 -10.62
CA PHE A 121 3.53 -6.65 -10.36
C PHE A 121 3.56 -7.44 -9.03
N THR A 122 4.69 -7.48 -8.30
CA THR A 122 4.82 -8.22 -7.02
C THR A 122 4.68 -7.37 -5.75
N LYS A 123 3.91 -6.27 -5.81
CA LYS A 123 3.59 -5.44 -4.62
C LYS A 123 3.02 -6.29 -3.48
N LYS A 124 3.64 -6.25 -2.30
CA LYS A 124 3.23 -7.05 -1.11
C LYS A 124 2.41 -6.28 -0.09
N LYS A 125 2.35 -4.94 -0.17
CA LYS A 125 1.60 -4.06 0.75
C LYS A 125 0.61 -3.21 -0.04
N ALA A 126 -0.55 -2.93 0.56
CA ALA A 126 -1.54 -2.03 -0.01
C ALA A 126 -0.99 -0.60 -0.05
N PRO A 127 -1.46 0.26 -0.98
CA PRO A 127 -1.07 1.65 -0.99
C PRO A 127 -1.73 2.39 0.16
N ASP A 128 -1.12 3.49 0.60
CA ASP A 128 -1.73 4.36 1.60
C ASP A 128 -2.79 5.31 0.98
N MET A 129 -3.73 5.80 1.80
CA MET A 129 -4.75 6.76 1.39
C MET A 129 -4.11 8.07 0.88
N LEU A 130 -3.08 8.60 1.55
CA LEU A 130 -2.39 9.82 1.09
C LEU A 130 -1.62 9.56 -0.21
N GLN A 131 -1.04 8.37 -0.37
CA GLN A 131 -0.34 7.97 -1.58
C GLN A 131 -1.26 8.00 -2.81
N ILE A 132 -2.45 7.39 -2.71
CA ILE A 132 -3.42 7.41 -3.82
C ILE A 132 -3.98 8.82 -4.03
N SER A 133 -4.35 9.53 -2.96
CA SER A 133 -4.89 10.91 -3.09
C SER A 133 -3.91 11.85 -3.81
N LEU A 134 -2.64 11.87 -3.39
CA LEU A 134 -1.60 12.71 -4.00
C LEU A 134 -1.27 12.27 -5.44
N MET A 135 -1.22 10.95 -5.71
CA MET A 135 -0.96 10.45 -7.06
C MET A 135 -2.13 10.75 -8.01
N SER A 136 -3.38 10.61 -7.57
CA SER A 136 -4.56 11.00 -8.32
C SER A 136 -4.58 12.50 -8.63
N ALA A 137 -4.19 13.37 -7.68
CA ALA A 137 -4.05 14.80 -7.93
C ALA A 137 -2.99 15.08 -9.02
N ARG A 138 -1.80 14.48 -8.90
CA ARG A 138 -0.73 14.59 -9.91
C ARG A 138 -1.16 14.09 -11.29
N LEU A 139 -1.95 13.01 -11.37
CA LEU A 139 -2.48 12.50 -12.62
C LEU A 139 -3.55 13.43 -13.22
N ILE A 140 -4.41 14.06 -12.42
CA ILE A 140 -5.34 15.11 -12.89
C ILE A 140 -4.56 16.26 -13.52
N ASP A 141 -3.51 16.75 -12.85
CA ASP A 141 -2.66 17.84 -13.35
C ASP A 141 -1.89 17.43 -14.62
N PHE A 142 -1.29 16.24 -14.63
CA PHE A 142 -0.50 15.71 -15.77
C PHE A 142 -1.33 15.46 -17.03
N LEU A 143 -2.59 15.05 -16.87
CA LEU A 143 -3.51 14.75 -17.96
C LEU A 143 -4.40 15.95 -18.34
N GLU A 144 -4.23 17.10 -17.66
CA GLU A 144 -5.05 18.31 -17.81
C GLU A 144 -6.58 18.04 -17.69
N LEU A 145 -6.97 17.13 -16.79
CA LEU A 145 -8.38 16.70 -16.69
C LEU A 145 -9.28 17.84 -16.20
N PRO A 146 -10.52 17.94 -16.75
CA PRO A 146 -11.46 18.97 -16.33
C PRO A 146 -11.86 18.79 -14.86
N LYS A 147 -12.08 19.90 -14.15
CA LYS A 147 -12.56 19.85 -12.75
C LYS A 147 -13.80 18.97 -12.63
N PHE A 148 -13.83 18.12 -11.60
CA PHE A 148 -15.00 17.30 -11.29
C PHE A 148 -16.26 18.15 -11.19
N LYS A 149 -17.34 17.67 -11.80
CA LYS A 149 -18.68 18.24 -11.58
C LYS A 149 -19.02 18.08 -10.10
N HIS A 150 -19.60 19.12 -9.49
CA HIS A 150 -20.10 19.03 -8.13
C HIS A 150 -21.15 17.91 -8.04
N ARG A 151 -21.01 17.03 -7.06
CA ARG A 151 -21.90 15.89 -6.82
C ARG A 151 -22.50 15.99 -5.44
N SER A 152 -23.77 15.61 -5.33
CA SER A 152 -24.44 15.46 -4.05
C SER A 152 -23.74 14.38 -3.23
N LEU A 153 -23.46 14.68 -1.96
CA LEU A 153 -22.93 13.70 -1.01
C LEU A 153 -24.02 12.76 -0.45
N MET A 154 -25.30 13.05 -0.72
CA MET A 154 -26.43 12.28 -0.17
C MET A 154 -26.37 10.76 -0.44
N PRO A 155 -25.94 10.25 -1.61
CA PRO A 155 -25.82 8.81 -1.81
C PRO A 155 -24.79 8.15 -0.87
N ILE A 156 -23.65 8.84 -0.65
CA ILE A 156 -22.58 8.38 0.25
C ILE A 156 -23.07 8.42 1.70
N VAL A 157 -23.70 9.53 2.09
CA VAL A 157 -24.30 9.70 3.43
C VAL A 157 -25.36 8.63 3.69
N TYR A 158 -26.24 8.36 2.71
CA TYR A 158 -27.25 7.31 2.79
C TYR A 158 -26.62 5.95 3.06
N CYS A 159 -25.58 5.55 2.32
CA CYS A 159 -24.85 4.30 2.56
C CYS A 159 -24.31 4.22 4.00
N PHE A 160 -23.68 5.28 4.54
CA PHE A 160 -23.24 5.26 5.94
C PHE A 160 -24.40 5.13 6.93
N VAL A 161 -25.53 5.81 6.68
CA VAL A 161 -26.71 5.78 7.54
C VAL A 161 -27.40 4.40 7.52
N THR A 162 -27.38 3.70 6.39
CA THR A 162 -27.87 2.31 6.28
C THR A 162 -26.91 1.31 6.90
N ASP A 163 -25.63 1.39 6.57
CA ASP A 163 -24.62 0.37 6.91
C ASP A 163 -24.29 0.38 8.42
N LEU A 164 -24.30 1.56 9.04
CA LEU A 164 -24.17 1.71 10.50
C LEU A 164 -25.49 1.46 11.26
N ASN A 165 -26.57 1.14 10.54
CA ASN A 165 -27.94 0.94 11.03
C ASN A 165 -28.37 1.96 12.11
N LEU A 166 -28.17 3.25 11.85
CA LEU A 166 -28.34 4.29 12.87
C LEU A 166 -29.79 4.34 13.44
N PRO A 167 -29.99 4.75 14.70
CA PRO A 167 -31.32 4.95 15.26
C PRO A 167 -32.16 5.93 14.44
N GLY A 168 -33.47 5.68 14.31
CA GLY A 168 -34.35 6.45 13.41
C GLY A 168 -34.34 7.97 13.63
N LYS A 169 -34.16 8.43 14.88
CA LYS A 169 -34.02 9.86 15.21
C LYS A 169 -32.78 10.50 14.57
N THR A 170 -31.67 9.75 14.52
CA THR A 170 -30.43 10.19 13.87
C THR A 170 -30.55 10.12 12.35
N LYS A 171 -31.23 9.10 11.81
CA LYS A 171 -31.53 8.98 10.37
C LYS A 171 -32.28 10.22 9.86
N ALA A 172 -33.34 10.62 10.57
CA ALA A 172 -34.18 11.78 10.23
C ALA A 172 -33.54 13.17 10.45
N PHE A 173 -32.32 13.24 11.00
CA PHE A 173 -31.55 14.49 11.10
C PHE A 173 -30.50 14.63 9.99
N ILE A 174 -30.15 13.51 9.34
CA ILE A 174 -29.06 13.41 8.36
C ILE A 174 -29.60 13.27 6.91
N LEU A 175 -30.81 12.71 6.75
CA LEU A 175 -31.51 12.48 5.48
C LEU A 175 -32.70 13.43 5.32
#